data_AF-Q5MM83-F1
#
_entry.id   AF-Q5MM83-F1
#
_cell.length_a   1.000
_cell.length_b   1.000
_cell.length_c   1.000
_cell.angle_alpha   90.00
_cell.angle_beta   90.00
_cell.angle_gamma   90.00
#
_symmetry.space_group_name_H-M   'P 1'
#
loop_
_entity.id
_entity.type
_entity.pdbx_description
1 polymer ?
#
loop_
_entity_poly.entity_id
_entity_poly.type
_entity_poly.pdbx_seq_one_letter_code
_entity_poly.pdbx_strand_id
1 'polypeptide(L)' 'MVGCSSDEDEPNRKLDTSRTCKICYVNEYNTAFSPCGHVVACAKCASSVTKCPLCRKPFTNVMRIYLM' A
#
# COMPACT_ATOMS: atom_id res chain seq x y z
N MET A 1 -14.69 39.90 22.19
CA MET A 1 -13.71 39.00 22.82
C MET A 1 -13.37 37.94 21.80
N VAL A 2 -12.16 38.00 21.23
CA VAL A 2 -11.69 37.08 20.18
C VAL A 2 -11.23 35.78 20.83
N GLY A 3 -11.90 34.68 20.51
CA GLY A 3 -11.39 33.34 20.77
C GLY A 3 -10.37 33.00 19.69
N CYS A 4 -9.09 32.93 20.06
CA CYS A 4 -8.03 32.44 19.22
C CYS A 4 -8.00 30.90 19.32
N SER A 5 -8.39 30.23 18.26
CA SER A 5 -7.99 28.86 17.95
C SER A 5 -7.74 28.84 16.45
N SER A 6 -6.58 29.40 16.07
CA SER A 6 -6.03 29.24 14.74
C SER A 6 -5.51 27.82 14.64
N ASP A 7 -6.35 26.89 14.20
CA ASP A 7 -5.87 25.63 13.63
C ASP A 7 -5.50 25.94 12.18
N GLU A 8 -4.19 25.97 11.95
CA GLU A 8 -3.52 26.39 10.72
C GLU A 8 -3.96 25.52 9.53
N ASP A 9 -4.30 26.20 8.43
CA ASP A 9 -4.59 25.63 7.12
C ASP A 9 -3.30 25.00 6.56
N GLU A 10 -2.95 23.80 7.01
CA GLU A 10 -1.83 23.02 6.46
C GLU A 10 -2.30 22.38 5.14
N PRO A 11 -1.72 22.74 3.97
CA PRO A 11 -2.07 22.13 2.70
C PRO A 11 -1.52 20.71 2.67
N ASN A 12 -2.27 19.79 3.28
CA ASN A 12 -2.52 18.41 2.91
C ASN A 12 -1.67 17.89 1.74
N ARG A 13 -0.35 17.78 1.92
CA ARG A 13 0.49 16.91 1.09
C ARG A 13 0.24 15.50 1.61
N LYS A 14 -0.94 14.95 1.33
CA LYS A 14 -1.07 13.49 1.28
C LYS A 14 -0.11 13.09 0.18
N LEU A 15 1.14 12.76 0.53
CA LEU A 15 1.94 11.90 -0.32
C LEU A 15 0.99 10.76 -0.65
N ASP A 16 0.68 10.55 -1.93
CA ASP A 16 -0.16 9.45 -2.39
C ASP A 16 0.65 8.15 -2.23
N THR A 17 1.12 7.87 -1.01
CA THR A 17 1.71 6.59 -0.59
C THR A 17 0.67 5.48 -0.68
N SER A 18 -0.55 5.80 -1.10
CA SER A 18 -1.59 4.85 -1.44
C SER A 18 -0.99 3.77 -2.34
N ARG A 19 -0.24 4.13 -3.39
CA ARG A 19 0.27 3.17 -4.40
C ARG A 19 1.62 2.51 -4.10
N THR A 20 2.27 2.84 -2.99
CA THR A 20 3.60 2.32 -2.69
C THR A 20 3.53 0.97 -1.99
N CYS A 21 4.45 0.05 -2.33
CA CYS A 21 4.62 -1.22 -1.64
C CYS A 21 4.82 -1.01 -0.14
N LYS A 22 3.96 -1.61 0.68
CA LYS A 22 3.97 -1.49 2.13
C LYS A 22 5.04 -2.37 2.82
N ILE A 23 5.91 -3.01 2.05
CA ILE A 23 7.01 -3.83 2.55
C ILE A 23 8.33 -3.07 2.39
N CYS A 24 8.68 -2.69 1.17
CA CYS A 24 9.93 -1.96 0.92
C CYS A 24 9.78 -0.45 0.96
N TYR A 25 8.58 0.10 0.76
CA TYR A 25 8.33 1.55 0.61
C TYR A 25 9.16 2.23 -0.49
N VAL A 26 9.75 1.45 -1.42
CA VAL A 26 10.55 1.95 -2.54
C VAL A 26 9.77 1.93 -3.84
N ASN A 27 9.23 0.76 -4.20
CA ASN A 27 8.53 0.56 -5.47
C ASN A 27 7.02 0.61 -5.25
N GLU A 28 6.27 0.91 -6.30
CA GLU A 28 4.81 0.80 -6.30
C GLU A 28 4.37 -0.65 -6.14
N TYR A 29 3.22 -0.86 -5.50
CA TYR A 29 2.60 -2.17 -5.56
C TYR A 29 2.18 -2.44 -7.00
N ASN A 30 2.46 -3.64 -7.47
CA ASN A 30 2.08 -4.09 -8.81
C ASN A 30 1.70 -5.57 -8.81
N THR A 31 1.43 -6.12 -7.62
CA THR A 31 1.06 -7.52 -7.45
C THR A 31 -0.11 -7.69 -6.51
N ALA A 32 -1.00 -8.60 -6.87
CA ALA A 32 -2.14 -9.04 -6.10
C ALA A 32 -1.93 -10.48 -5.62
N PHE A 33 -2.21 -10.74 -4.35
CA PHE A 33 -2.12 -12.08 -3.77
C PHE A 33 -3.43 -12.85 -3.94
N SER A 34 -3.42 -14.02 -4.59
CA SER A 34 -4.60 -14.88 -4.79
C SER A 34 -4.60 -16.07 -3.83
N PRO A 35 -5.71 -16.39 -3.14
CA PRO A 35 -7.10 -15.94 -3.39
C PRO A 35 -7.55 -14.70 -2.59
N CYS A 36 -6.69 -14.08 -1.78
CA CYS A 36 -7.16 -13.02 -0.87
C CYS A 36 -7.37 -11.65 -1.53
N GLY A 37 -6.90 -11.44 -2.76
CA GLY A 37 -7.08 -10.23 -3.56
C GLY A 37 -6.30 -8.98 -3.11
N HIS A 38 -5.50 -9.07 -2.05
CA HIS A 38 -4.85 -7.88 -1.49
C HIS A 38 -3.68 -7.42 -2.35
N VAL A 39 -3.60 -6.11 -2.59
CA VAL A 39 -2.57 -5.45 -3.39
C VAL A 39 -1.76 -4.52 -2.50
N VAL A 40 -0.61 -5.00 -2.05
CA VAL A 40 0.18 -4.33 -0.99
C VAL A 40 1.68 -4.44 -1.20
N ALA A 41 2.10 -5.29 -2.13
CA ALA A 41 3.50 -5.60 -2.39
C ALA A 41 3.87 -5.30 -3.85
N CYS A 42 5.12 -4.92 -4.06
CA CYS A 42 5.75 -4.98 -5.37
C CYS A 42 6.19 -6.42 -5.67
N ALA A 43 6.43 -6.75 -6.94
CA ALA A 43 6.83 -8.09 -7.36
C ALA A 43 8.05 -8.64 -6.62
N LYS A 44 9.05 -7.79 -6.32
CA LYS A 44 10.26 -8.20 -5.60
C LYS A 44 9.95 -8.62 -4.16
N CYS A 45 9.13 -7.85 -3.46
CA CYS A 45 8.71 -8.18 -2.10
C CYS A 45 7.74 -9.36 -2.07
N ALA A 46 6.85 -9.47 -3.06
CA ALA A 46 5.90 -10.57 -3.18
C ALA A 46 6.60 -11.93 -3.32
N SER A 47 7.75 -11.99 -4.01
CA SER A 47 8.58 -13.21 -4.10
C SER A 47 9.31 -13.56 -2.80
N SER A 48 9.45 -12.61 -1.87
CA SER A 48 10.15 -12.82 -0.59
C SER A 48 9.22 -13.24 0.54
N VAL A 49 7.90 -13.26 0.30
CA VAL A 49 6.89 -13.61 1.30
C VAL A 49 6.14 -14.86 0.87
N THR A 50 5.61 -15.61 1.83
CA THR A 50 4.80 -16.82 1.59
C THR A 50 3.34 -16.66 2.03
N LYS A 51 3.04 -15.55 2.70
CA LYS A 51 1.71 -15.19 3.19
C LYS A 51 1.44 -13.72 2.86
N CYS A 52 0.16 -13.38 2.68
CA CYS A 52 -0.23 -12.01 2.44
C CYS A 52 0.10 -11.15 3.67
N PRO A 53 0.81 -10.02 3.53
CA PRO A 53 1.20 -9.20 4.69
C PRO A 53 0.03 -8.45 5.32
N LEU A 54 -1.11 -8.33 4.61
CA LEU A 54 -2.30 -7.62 5.12
C LEU A 54 -3.24 -8.55 5.90
N CYS A 55 -3.60 -9.71 5.32
CA CYS A 55 -4.54 -10.65 5.95
C CYS A 55 -3.89 -11.90 6.55
N ARG A 56 -2.56 -12.05 6.42
CA ARG A 56 -1.75 -13.21 6.89
C ARG A 56 -2.19 -14.58 6.36
N LYS A 57 -3.10 -14.61 5.38
CA LYS A 57 -3.52 -15.85 4.71
C LYS A 57 -2.42 -16.34 3.74
N PRO A 58 -2.23 -17.67 3.63
CA PRO A 58 -1.39 -18.21 2.57
C PRO A 58 -2.00 -17.90 1.21
N PHE A 59 -1.16 -17.59 0.24
CA PHE A 59 -1.55 -17.39 -1.16
C PHE A 59 -0.88 -18.46 -2.01
N THR A 60 -1.55 -18.86 -3.09
CA THR A 60 -1.01 -19.86 -4.05
C THR A 60 -0.49 -19.20 -5.32
N ASN A 61 -0.95 -17.98 -5.62
CA ASN A 61 -0.55 -17.28 -6.83
C ASN A 61 -0.39 -15.78 -6.55
N VAL A 62 0.57 -15.17 -7.25
CA VAL A 62 0.82 -13.74 -7.25
C VAL A 62 0.63 -13.23 -8.67
N MET A 63 -0.39 -12.42 -8.88
CA MET A 63 -0.71 -11.87 -10.20
C MET A 63 -0.19 -10.46 -10.32
N ARG A 64 0.47 -10.12 -11.43
CA ARG A 64 0.84 -8.72 -11.71
C ARG A 64 -0.39 -7.95 -12.16
N ILE A 65 -0.61 -6.81 -11.53
CA ILE A 65 -1.68 -5.87 -11.92
C ILE A 65 -1.08 -4.72 -12.70
N TYR A 66 -1.78 -4.28 -13.74
CA TYR A 66 -1.47 -3.10 -14.53
C TYR A 66 -2.59 -2.09 -14.30
N LEU A 67 -2.29 -1.01 -13.59
CA LEU A 67 -3.19 0.12 -13.42
C LEU A 67 -2.98 1.04 -14.63
N MET A 68 -4.07 1.32 -15.34
CA MET A 68 -4.09 2.15 -16.56
C MET A 68 -4.06 3.64 -16.22
#